data_AF-A0A4Y2MFV8-F1
#
_entry.id   AF-A0A4Y2MFV8-F1
#
_cell.length_a   1.000
_cell.length_b   1.000
_cell.length_c   1.000
_cell.angle_alpha   90.00
_cell.angle_beta   90.00
_cell.angle_gamma   90.00
#
_symmetry.space_group_name_H-M   'P 1'
#
loop_
_entity.id
_entity.type
_entity.pdbx_description
1 polymer ?
#
loop_
_entity_poly.entity_id
_entity_poly.type
_entity_poly.pdbx_seq_one_letter_code
_entity_poly.pdbx_strand_id
1 'polypeptide(L)'
;MKNWAHSYGHFDIPLREYRNLQVREAQHTIEDGCILYGQRVCIPKKYHKNVLDELHTGHLVMVKMKALARSFVYWKDIDKYIEEAVRNCVDCARHKTDPAKAEVHYWEYPSMP
;
A
#
# COMPACT_ATOMS: atom_id res chain seq x y z
N MET A 1 -26.35 -28.68 14.46
CA MET A 1 -25.95 -28.03 13.20
C MET A 1 -26.94 -26.93 12.91
N LYS A 2 -26.65 -25.69 13.33
CA LYS A 2 -27.56 -24.55 13.16
C LYS A 2 -27.04 -23.69 12.03
N ASN A 3 -27.86 -23.62 10.99
CA ASN A 3 -27.67 -22.86 9.77
C ASN A 3 -27.67 -21.36 10.09
N TRP A 4 -26.56 -20.69 9.80
CA TRP A 4 -26.32 -19.25 10.01
C TRP A 4 -26.41 -18.45 8.71
N ALA A 5 -26.85 -19.08 7.61
CA ALA A 5 -26.79 -18.52 6.27
C ALA A 5 -27.85 -17.44 5.95
N HIS A 6 -28.75 -17.09 6.86
CA HIS A 6 -29.89 -16.20 6.57
C HIS A 6 -29.93 -15.02 7.55
N SER A 7 -28.98 -14.08 7.48
CA SER A 7 -29.19 -12.69 7.93
C SER A 7 -27.97 -11.80 7.65
N TYR A 8 -27.43 -11.80 6.44
CA TYR A 8 -26.74 -10.61 5.96
C TYR A 8 -27.16 -10.44 4.51
N GLY A 9 -27.79 -9.31 4.23
CA GLY A 9 -28.23 -8.94 2.91
C GLY A 9 -27.11 -9.17 1.92
N HIS A 10 -27.51 -9.70 0.78
CA HIS A 10 -26.77 -9.75 -0.47
C HIS A 10 -26.18 -8.37 -0.77
N PHE A 11 -25.03 -8.05 -0.18
CA PHE A 11 -24.13 -7.04 -0.70
C PHE A 11 -23.53 -7.69 -1.93
N ASP A 12 -24.27 -7.60 -3.04
CA ASP A 12 -23.68 -7.71 -4.36
C ASP A 12 -22.61 -6.63 -4.43
N ILE A 13 -21.39 -6.97 -4.02
CA ILE A 13 -20.23 -6.20 -4.37
C ILE A 13 -20.26 -6.23 -5.90
N PRO A 14 -20.44 -5.09 -6.59
CA PRO A 14 -20.41 -5.12 -8.04
C PRO A 14 -18.97 -5.45 -8.39
N LEU A 15 -18.67 -6.74 -8.64
CA LEU A 15 -17.36 -7.21 -9.08
C LEU A 15 -16.88 -6.40 -10.30
N ARG A 16 -17.82 -5.77 -11.01
CA ARG A 16 -17.58 -4.76 -12.05
C ARG A 16 -16.68 -3.59 -11.61
N GLU A 17 -16.82 -3.05 -10.40
CA GLU A 17 -15.95 -1.98 -9.87
C GLU A 17 -14.52 -2.50 -9.62
N TYR A 18 -14.39 -3.78 -9.26
CA TYR A 18 -13.14 -4.45 -8.92
C TYR A 18 -12.46 -5.14 -10.11
N ARG A 19 -13.14 -5.25 -11.26
CA ARG A 19 -12.63 -5.83 -12.52
C ARG A 19 -11.31 -5.18 -12.98
N ASN A 20 -11.07 -3.94 -12.58
CA ASN A 20 -9.87 -3.17 -12.94
C ASN A 20 -8.66 -3.41 -12.03
N LEU A 21 -8.79 -4.24 -10.98
CA LEU A 21 -7.71 -4.47 -10.04
C LEU A 21 -6.67 -5.51 -10.50
N GLN A 22 -6.91 -6.15 -11.65
CA GLN A 22 -6.05 -7.20 -12.22
C GLN A 22 -5.71 -8.31 -11.22
N VAL A 23 -6.60 -8.54 -10.25
CA VAL A 23 -6.48 -9.65 -9.32
C VAL A 23 -6.77 -10.93 -10.10
N ARG A 24 -5.84 -11.87 -10.12
CA ARG A 24 -6.09 -13.19 -10.72
C ARG A 24 -7.23 -13.85 -9.97
N GLU A 25 -8.23 -14.35 -10.67
CA GLU A 25 -9.46 -14.91 -10.07
C GLU A 25 -9.18 -15.99 -9.02
N ALA A 26 -8.09 -16.76 -9.17
CA ALA A 26 -7.69 -17.81 -8.23
C ALA A 26 -6.97 -17.34 -6.95
N GLN A 27 -6.79 -16.03 -6.71
CA GLN A 27 -5.97 -15.51 -5.61
C GLN A 27 -6.69 -14.48 -4.72
N HIS A 28 -8.03 -14.51 -4.67
CA HIS A 28 -8.79 -13.59 -3.82
C HIS A 28 -9.84 -14.29 -2.97
N THR A 29 -10.11 -13.72 -1.80
CA THR A 29 -11.23 -14.08 -0.93
C THR A 29 -12.18 -12.89 -0.79
N ILE A 30 -13.42 -13.16 -0.40
CA ILE A 30 -14.41 -12.14 -0.07
C ILE A 30 -14.78 -12.31 1.40
N GLU A 31 -14.53 -11.26 2.18
CA GLU A 31 -14.80 -11.24 3.63
C GLU A 31 -15.40 -9.88 3.97
N ASP A 32 -16.49 -9.88 4.74
CA ASP A 32 -17.21 -8.66 5.19
C ASP A 32 -17.49 -7.63 4.08
N GLY A 33 -17.88 -8.11 2.89
CA GLY A 33 -18.17 -7.25 1.74
C GLY A 33 -16.92 -6.65 1.06
N CYS A 34 -15.72 -7.09 1.43
CA CYS A 34 -14.45 -6.65 0.86
C CYS A 34 -13.78 -7.76 0.05
N ILE A 35 -13.11 -7.38 -1.04
CA ILE A 35 -12.23 -8.29 -1.77
C ILE A 35 -10.84 -8.24 -1.14
N LEU A 36 -10.26 -9.40 -0.85
CA LEU A 36 -8.92 -9.54 -0.28
C LEU A 36 -7.98 -10.19 -1.28
N TYR A 37 -6.74 -9.68 -1.38
CA TYR A 37 -5.63 -10.32 -2.08
C TYR A 37 -4.57 -10.72 -1.06
N GLY A 38 -4.56 -12.00 -0.68
CA GLY A 38 -3.89 -12.44 0.54
C GLY A 38 -4.55 -11.81 1.78
N GLN A 39 -3.80 -11.06 2.58
CA GLN A 39 -4.29 -10.36 3.78
C GLN A 39 -4.60 -8.87 3.53
N ARG A 40 -4.67 -8.45 2.26
CA ARG A 40 -4.76 -7.03 1.89
C ARG A 40 -6.09 -6.71 1.26
N VAL A 41 -6.68 -5.59 1.64
CA VAL A 41 -7.95 -5.13 1.07
C VAL A 41 -7.71 -4.54 -0.31
N CYS A 42 -8.41 -5.09 -1.29
CA CYS A 42 -8.48 -4.56 -2.64
C CYS A 42 -9.28 -3.26 -2.65
N ILE A 43 -8.65 -2.14 -3.02
CA ILE A 43 -9.29 -0.81 -2.95
C ILE A 43 -9.79 -0.39 -4.35
N PRO A 44 -11.10 -0.14 -4.52
CA PRO A 44 -11.65 0.48 -5.73
C PRO A 44 -11.04 1.84 -6.05
N LYS A 45 -10.95 2.19 -7.34
CA LYS A 45 -10.40 3.48 -7.82
C LYS A 45 -11.00 4.70 -7.10
N LYS A 46 -12.31 4.67 -6.80
CA LYS A 46 -13.02 5.76 -6.12
C LYS A 46 -12.46 6.11 -4.73
N TYR A 47 -11.79 5.15 -4.07
CA TYR A 47 -11.22 5.33 -2.73
C TYR A 47 -9.69 5.46 -2.73
N HIS A 48 -9.02 5.41 -3.89
CA HIS A 48 -7.56 5.54 -3.95
C HIS A 48 -7.08 6.83 -3.31
N LYS A 49 -7.75 7.95 -3.59
CA LYS A 49 -7.41 9.25 -3.01
C LYS A 49 -7.51 9.24 -1.48
N ASN A 50 -8.62 8.74 -0.93
CA ASN A 50 -8.82 8.68 0.52
C ASN A 50 -7.74 7.86 1.23
N VAL A 51 -7.36 6.71 0.65
CA VAL A 51 -6.29 5.88 1.22
C VAL A 51 -4.92 6.56 1.10
N LEU A 52 -4.65 7.26 -0.01
CA LEU A 52 -3.41 8.02 -0.17
C LEU A 52 -3.32 9.17 0.84
N ASP A 53 -4.40 9.91 1.05
CA ASP A 53 -4.49 11.00 2.03
C ASP A 53 -4.24 10.45 3.45
N GLU A 54 -4.81 9.29 3.79
CA GLU A 54 -4.57 8.62 5.08
C GLU A 54 -3.11 8.16 5.24
N LEU A 55 -2.55 7.49 4.23
CA LEU A 55 -1.14 7.08 4.25
C LEU A 55 -0.18 8.27 4.35
N HIS A 56 -0.59 9.42 3.81
CA HIS A 56 0.17 10.65 3.81
C HIS A 56 -0.01 11.46 5.10
N THR A 57 -0.97 11.09 5.95
CA THR A 57 -1.20 11.73 7.23
C THR A 57 0.04 11.60 8.11
N GLY A 58 0.54 12.74 8.60
CA GLY A 58 1.79 12.81 9.37
C GLY A 58 3.07 12.86 8.54
N HIS A 59 2.98 12.97 7.21
CA HIS A 59 4.13 13.19 6.30
C HIS A 59 5.28 12.19 6.51
N LEU A 60 4.92 10.90 6.66
CA LEU A 60 5.88 9.82 6.79
C LEU A 60 6.82 9.77 5.59
N VAL A 61 8.05 9.29 5.82
CA VAL A 61 9.00 9.03 4.73
C VAL A 61 8.38 8.05 3.74
N MET A 62 8.58 8.27 2.44
CA MET A 62 8.02 7.46 1.35
C MET A 62 8.20 5.95 1.56
N VAL A 63 9.34 5.51 2.09
CA VAL A 63 9.61 4.09 2.38
C VAL A 63 8.62 3.54 3.40
N LYS A 64 8.29 4.31 4.45
CA LYS A 64 7.30 3.92 5.47
C LYS A 64 5.88 3.90 4.89
N MET A 65 5.52 4.90 4.08
CA MET A 65 4.21 4.93 3.41
C MET A 65 4.00 3.70 2.53
N LYS A 66 5.02 3.34 1.72
CA LYS A 66 4.99 2.12 0.89
C LYS A 66 4.87 0.85 1.75
N ALA A 67 5.59 0.77 2.87
CA ALA A 67 5.52 -0.38 3.76
C ALA A 67 4.11 -0.56 4.34
N LEU A 68 3.49 0.51 4.86
CA LEU A 68 2.12 0.48 5.37
C LEU A 68 1.12 0.07 4.29
N ALA A 69 1.21 0.71 3.13
CA ALA A 69 0.34 0.43 1.99
C ALA A 69 0.39 -1.05 1.59
N ARG A 70 1.60 -1.61 1.46
CA ARG A 70 1.82 -3.02 1.11
C ARG A 70 1.39 -3.99 2.21
N SER A 71 1.21 -3.55 3.45
CA SER A 71 0.73 -4.42 4.54
C SER A 71 -0.79 -4.55 4.54
N PHE A 72 -1.53 -3.49 4.21
CA PHE A 72 -2.98 -3.44 4.44
C PHE A 72 -3.83 -3.40 3.17
N VAL A 73 -3.32 -2.82 2.08
CA VAL A 73 -4.13 -2.50 0.91
C VAL A 73 -3.48 -2.97 -0.38
N TYR A 74 -4.31 -3.16 -1.41
CA TYR A 74 -3.87 -3.57 -2.73
C TYR A 74 -4.63 -2.83 -3.82
N TRP A 75 -3.88 -2.25 -4.75
CA TRP A 75 -4.32 -1.98 -6.12
C TRP A 75 -3.07 -1.88 -7.02
N LYS A 76 -3.28 -1.95 -8.33
CA LYS A 76 -2.20 -1.83 -9.30
C LYS A 76 -1.50 -0.47 -9.17
N ASP A 77 -0.16 -0.49 -9.17
CA ASP A 77 0.69 0.71 -9.21
C ASP A 77 0.60 1.60 -7.94
N ILE A 78 0.11 1.11 -6.80
CA ILE A 78 0.02 1.86 -5.54
C ILE A 78 1.30 2.62 -5.17
N ASP A 79 2.47 2.03 -5.38
CA ASP A 79 3.76 2.67 -5.11
C ASP A 79 3.98 3.93 -5.95
N LYS A 80 3.52 3.96 -7.20
CA LYS A 80 3.61 5.13 -8.09
C LYS A 80 2.71 6.26 -7.61
N TYR A 81 1.49 5.94 -7.18
CA TYR A 81 0.58 6.92 -6.60
C TYR A 81 1.15 7.52 -5.31
N ILE A 82 1.79 6.71 -4.47
CA ILE A 82 2.49 7.19 -3.27
C ILE A 82 3.64 8.12 -3.65
N GLU A 83 4.46 7.74 -4.63
CA GLU A 83 5.56 8.58 -5.12
C GLU A 83 5.07 9.94 -5.64
N GLU A 84 3.97 9.96 -6.39
CA GLU A 84 3.35 11.18 -6.91
C GLU A 84 2.82 12.06 -5.78
N ALA A 85 2.10 11.48 -4.81
CA ALA A 85 1.58 12.20 -3.65
C ALA A 85 2.70 12.85 -2.83
N VAL A 86 3.78 12.10 -2.57
CA VAL A 86 4.94 12.60 -1.84
C VAL A 86 5.69 13.68 -2.62
N ARG A 87 5.86 13.51 -3.94
CA ARG A 87 6.56 14.47 -4.81
C ARG A 87 5.84 15.81 -4.89
N ASN A 88 4.51 15.78 -4.89
CA ASN A 88 3.67 16.98 -4.97
C ASN A 88 3.42 17.65 -3.62
N CYS A 89 3.94 17.09 -2.51
CA CYS A 89 3.76 17.62 -1.17
C CYS A 89 4.93 18.51 -0.72
N VAL A 90 4.63 19.76 -0.36
CA VAL A 90 5.61 20.75 0.10
C VAL A 90 6.27 20.32 1.41
N ASP A 91 5.49 19.79 2.36
CA ASP A 91 6.02 19.40 3.68
C ASP A 91 6.89 18.14 3.61
N CYS A 92 6.53 17.17 2.76
CA CYS A 92 7.40 16.03 2.48
C CYS A 92 8.70 16.46 1.78
N ALA A 93 8.65 17.44 0.88
CA ALA A 93 9.84 17.95 0.22
C ALA A 93 10.81 18.63 1.20
N ARG A 94 10.28 19.38 2.18
CA ARG A 94 11.08 20.00 3.26
C ARG A 94 11.81 18.98 4.12
N HIS A 95 11.21 17.81 4.34
CA HIS A 95 11.78 16.75 5.18
C HIS A 95 12.64 15.76 4.39
N LYS A 96 12.86 15.99 3.10
CA LYS A 96 13.72 15.13 2.29
C LYS A 96 15.16 15.22 2.80
N THR A 97 15.62 14.17 3.46
CA THR A 97 17.02 14.05 3.86
C THR A 97 17.88 13.90 2.61
N ASP A 98 18.76 14.87 2.37
CA ASP A 98 19.84 14.77 1.40
C ASP A 98 21.15 14.60 2.20
N PRO A 99 21.51 13.37 2.60
CA PRO A 99 22.74 13.15 3.33
C PRO A 99 23.92 13.50 2.42
N ALA A 100 24.90 14.23 2.95
CA ALA A 100 26.16 14.44 2.25
C ALA A 100 26.74 13.09 1.81
N LYS A 101 27.32 13.06 0.61
CA LYS A 101 27.99 11.87 0.08
C LYS A 101 29.01 11.40 1.12
N ALA A 102 28.84 10.18 1.62
CA ALA A 102 29.77 9.62 2.60
C ALA A 102 31.18 9.57 1.99
N GLU A 103 32.19 9.91 2.81
CA GLU A 103 33.58 9.73 2.41
C GLU A 103 33.85 8.25 2.15
N VAL A 104 34.57 7.96 1.07
CA VAL A 104 34.95 6.60 0.71
C VAL A 104 36.05 6.16 1.66
N HIS A 105 35.70 5.37 2.67
CA HIS A 105 36.67 4.71 3.53
C HIS A 105 37.16 3.42 2.88
N TYR A 106 38.47 3.23 2.78
CA TYR A 106 39.07 1.98 2.31
C TYR A 106 39.08 0.94 3.42
N TRP A 107 38.83 -0.33 3.09
CA TRP A 107 38.94 -1.40 4.07
C TRP A 107 40.37 -1.48 4.62
N GLU A 108 40.53 -1.42 5.94
CA GLU A 108 41.84 -1.60 6.57
C GLU A 108 42.30 -3.06 6.35
N TYR A 109 43.50 -3.23 5.80
CA TYR A 109 44.09 -4.55 5.72
C TYR A 109 44.46 -5.05 7.12
N PRO A 110 44.05 -6.27 7.51
CA PRO A 110 44.47 -6.83 8.79
C PRO A 110 46.00 -6.92 8.84
N SER A 111 46.58 -6.40 9.91
CA SER A 111 48.04 -6.25 10.02
C SER A 111 48.77 -7.56 10.31
N MET A 112 48.09 -8.61 10.80
CA MET A 112 48.68 -9.91 11.11
C MET A 112 47.63 -11.05 10.99
N PRO A 113 48.05 -12.30 10.69
CA PRO A 113 47.19 -13.48 10.62
C PRO A 113 46.61 -13.91 11.98
#